data_AF-A0A482ZIH1-F1
#
_entry.id   AF-A0A482ZIH1-F1
#
_cell.length_a   1.000
_cell.length_b   1.000
_cell.length_c   1.000
_cell.angle_alpha   90.00
_cell.angle_beta   90.00
_cell.angle_gamma   90.00
#
_symmetry.space_group_name_H-M   'P 1'
#
loop_
_entity.id
_entity.type
_entity.pdbx_description
1 polymer ?
#
loop_
_entity_poly.entity_id
_entity_poly.type
_entity_poly.pdbx_seq_one_letter_code
_entity_poly.pdbx_strand_id
1 'polypeptide(L)'
;MRVTNLEQHFDKIICSHDYNAAKETQDFWQQLENEIKFNKTKSIFFDDSLAVLTSAKKYGIGTVIAINKPSSKIAVKPITGFINIETFEQTLPVEPH
;
A
#
# COMPACT_ATOMS: atom_id res chain seq x y z
N MET A 1 -5.09 -5.08 20.89
CA MET A 1 -4.38 -4.39 19.79
C MET A 1 -4.22 -2.94 20.19
N ARG A 2 -3.02 -2.36 20.13
CA ARG A 2 -2.76 -0.99 20.60
C ARG A 2 -3.49 -0.03 19.65
N VAL A 3 -4.59 0.56 20.12
CA VAL A 3 -5.49 1.39 19.31
C VAL A 3 -4.77 2.70 19.03
N THR A 4 -4.33 2.90 17.80
CA THR A 4 -3.58 4.10 17.38
C THR A 4 -4.51 5.29 17.08
N ASN A 5 -5.80 5.20 17.42
CA ASN A 5 -6.86 6.16 17.04
C ASN A 5 -6.90 6.49 15.54
N LEU A 6 -6.27 5.68 14.69
CA LEU A 6 -6.19 5.93 13.26
C LEU A 6 -7.49 5.58 12.53
N GLU A 7 -8.39 4.83 13.17
CA GLU A 7 -9.64 4.35 12.57
C GLU A 7 -10.50 5.49 12.01
N GLN A 8 -10.48 6.67 12.64
CA GLN A 8 -11.23 7.85 12.19
C GLN A 8 -10.74 8.43 10.84
N HIS A 9 -9.55 8.05 10.38
CA HIS A 9 -8.97 8.53 9.12
C HIS A 9 -9.22 7.58 7.94
N PHE A 10 -9.93 6.47 8.16
CA PHE A 10 -10.20 5.47 7.13
C PHE A 10 -11.71 5.25 6.99
N ASP A 11 -12.22 5.29 5.76
CA ASP A 11 -13.60 4.88 5.48
C ASP A 11 -13.82 3.39 5.75
N LYS A 12 -12.75 2.59 5.60
CA LYS A 12 -12.79 1.14 5.78
C LYS A 12 -11.43 0.58 6.15
N ILE A 13 -11.42 -0.41 7.06
CA ILE A 13 -10.25 -1.20 7.44
C ILE A 13 -10.52 -2.65 7.10
N ILE A 14 -9.60 -3.30 6.38
CA ILE A 14 -9.74 -4.66 5.89
C ILE A 14 -8.52 -5.47 6.30
N CYS A 15 -8.74 -6.67 6.83
CA CYS A 15 -7.66 -7.60 7.15
C CYS A 15 -7.58 -8.68 6.07
N SER A 16 -6.37 -9.01 5.60
CA SER A 16 -6.18 -10.09 4.61
C SER A 16 -6.63 -11.46 5.10
N HIS A 17 -6.69 -11.67 6.43
CA HIS A 17 -7.23 -12.89 7.02
C HIS A 17 -8.72 -13.06 6.73
N ASP A 18 -9.46 -11.98 6.51
CA ASP A 18 -10.89 -12.03 6.18
C ASP A 18 -11.12 -12.65 4.80
N TYR A 19 -10.12 -12.59 3.91
CA TYR A 19 -10.16 -13.10 2.54
C TYR A 19 -9.56 -14.49 2.37
N ASN A 20 -8.97 -15.06 3.44
CA ASN A 20 -8.15 -16.27 3.37
C ASN A 20 -7.12 -16.26 2.23
N ALA A 21 -6.67 -15.05 1.83
CA ALA A 21 -5.77 -14.83 0.71
C ALA A 21 -4.70 -13.82 1.11
N ALA A 22 -3.44 -14.16 0.85
CA ALA A 22 -2.32 -13.26 1.11
C ALA A 22 -2.26 -12.14 0.06
N LYS A 23 -1.79 -10.95 0.45
CA LYS A 23 -1.63 -9.81 -0.48
C LYS A 23 -0.67 -10.10 -1.65
N GLU A 24 0.16 -11.13 -1.51
CA GLU A 24 1.05 -11.62 -2.56
C GLU A 24 0.30 -12.36 -3.67
N THR A 25 -0.90 -12.88 -3.42
CA THR A 25 -1.72 -13.57 -4.43
C THR A 25 -2.68 -12.61 -5.13
N GLN A 26 -3.03 -12.92 -6.37
CA GLN A 26 -3.98 -12.10 -7.15
C GLN A 26 -5.40 -12.21 -6.59
N ASP A 27 -5.74 -13.32 -5.94
CA ASP A 27 -7.06 -13.57 -5.36
C ASP A 27 -7.40 -12.55 -4.27
N PHE A 28 -6.40 -12.11 -3.47
CA PHE A 28 -6.59 -11.04 -2.50
C PHE A 28 -7.09 -9.75 -3.18
N TRP A 29 -6.43 -9.35 -4.27
CA TRP A 29 -6.75 -8.11 -4.99
C TRP A 29 -8.11 -8.16 -5.68
N GLN A 30 -8.49 -9.33 -6.20
CA GLN A 30 -9.82 -9.54 -6.78
C GLN A 30 -10.91 -9.42 -5.71
N GLN A 31 -10.72 -10.04 -4.54
CA GLN A 31 -11.65 -9.93 -3.43
C GLN A 31 -11.75 -8.48 -2.91
N LEU A 32 -10.62 -7.80 -2.79
CA LEU A 32 -10.56 -6.38 -2.41
C LEU A 32 -11.32 -5.49 -3.40
N GLU A 33 -11.13 -5.69 -4.71
CA GLU A 33 -11.85 -4.93 -5.74
C GLU A 33 -13.35 -5.24 -5.69
N ASN A 34 -13.76 -6.49 -5.47
CA ASN A 34 -15.17 -6.85 -5.37
C ASN A 34 -15.85 -6.21 -4.15
N GLU A 35 -15.15 -6.12 -3.02
CA GLU A 35 -15.72 -5.57 -1.79
C GLU A 35 -15.79 -4.04 -1.77
N ILE A 36 -14.70 -3.36 -2.16
CA ILE A 36 -14.63 -1.88 -2.08
C ILE A 36 -15.03 -1.23 -3.41
N LYS A 37 -14.99 -1.98 -4.52
CA LYS A 37 -15.27 -1.49 -5.88
C LYS A 37 -14.44 -0.26 -6.26
N PHE A 38 -13.18 -0.24 -5.84
CA PHE A 38 -12.25 0.86 -6.12
C PHE A 38 -11.80 0.85 -7.58
N ASN A 39 -11.46 2.02 -8.12
CA ASN A 39 -10.90 2.13 -9.46
C ASN A 39 -9.38 1.92 -9.42
N LYS A 40 -8.92 0.72 -9.75
CA LYS A 40 -7.49 0.38 -9.68
C LYS A 40 -6.56 1.31 -10.44
N THR A 41 -6.97 1.87 -11.60
CA THR A 41 -6.10 2.76 -12.37
C THR A 41 -5.95 4.15 -11.76
N LYS A 42 -6.88 4.55 -10.89
CA LYS A 42 -6.83 5.81 -10.12
C LYS A 42 -6.38 5.61 -8.67
N SER A 43 -6.04 4.37 -8.30
CA SER A 43 -5.62 4.04 -6.94
C SER A 43 -4.11 4.06 -6.78
N ILE A 44 -3.67 4.45 -5.59
CA ILE A 44 -2.28 4.38 -5.15
C ILE A 44 -2.19 3.33 -4.04
N PHE A 45 -1.19 2.46 -4.12
CA PHE A 45 -0.90 1.43 -3.12
C PHE A 45 0.50 1.59 -2.53
N PHE A 46 0.61 1.43 -1.22
CA PHE A 46 1.84 1.60 -0.43
C PHE A 46 2.14 0.33 0.37
N ASP A 47 3.36 -0.18 0.31
CA ASP A 47 3.83 -1.34 1.09
C ASP A 47 5.36 -1.38 1.15
N ASP A 48 5.95 -2.14 2.06
CA ASP A 48 7.40 -2.34 2.22
C ASP A 48 7.89 -3.72 1.76
N SER A 49 6.98 -4.61 1.37
CA SER A 49 7.29 -5.94 0.84
C SER A 49 7.36 -5.97 -0.69
N LEU A 50 8.52 -6.34 -1.23
CA LEU A 50 8.72 -6.52 -2.68
C LEU A 50 7.70 -7.50 -3.29
N ALA A 51 7.34 -8.58 -2.59
CA ALA A 51 6.39 -9.57 -3.08
C ALA A 51 4.98 -8.98 -3.22
N VAL A 52 4.54 -8.19 -2.23
CA VAL A 52 3.24 -7.52 -2.23
C VAL A 52 3.20 -6.43 -3.30
N LEU A 53 4.24 -5.59 -3.39
CA LEU A 53 4.36 -4.54 -4.41
C LEU A 53 4.32 -5.12 -5.83
N THR A 54 5.02 -6.25 -6.05
CA THR A 54 5.01 -6.94 -7.34
C THR A 54 3.63 -7.49 -7.66
N SER A 55 2.93 -8.04 -6.66
CA SER A 55 1.56 -8.54 -6.82
C SER A 55 0.56 -7.42 -7.16
N ALA A 56 0.64 -6.28 -6.47
CA ALA A 56 -0.18 -5.10 -6.75
C ALA A 56 0.04 -4.55 -8.17
N LYS A 57 1.32 -4.45 -8.58
CA LYS A 57 1.69 -4.02 -9.93
C LYS A 57 1.18 -4.98 -11.00
N LYS A 58 1.30 -6.29 -10.75
CA LYS A 58 0.77 -7.34 -11.63
C LYS A 58 -0.76 -7.27 -11.75
N TYR A 59 -1.45 -6.94 -10.66
CA TYR A 59 -2.91 -6.80 -10.65
C TYR A 59 -3.41 -5.61 -11.48
N GLY A 60 -2.55 -4.60 -11.66
CA GLY A 60 -2.85 -3.40 -12.43
C GLY A 60 -3.30 -2.21 -11.58
N ILE A 61 -2.83 -2.13 -10.33
CA ILE A 61 -2.94 -0.89 -9.55
C ILE A 61 -2.15 0.22 -10.26
N GLY A 62 -2.77 1.38 -10.43
CA GLY A 62 -2.26 2.48 -11.24
C GLY A 62 -0.96 3.08 -10.72
N THR A 63 -0.80 3.17 -9.41
CA THR A 63 0.44 3.65 -8.78
C THR A 63 0.82 2.75 -7.61
N VAL A 64 2.05 2.23 -7.61
CA VAL A 64 2.57 1.34 -6.56
C VAL A 64 3.87 1.94 -6.02
N ILE A 65 3.88 2.24 -4.73
CA ILE A 65 4.95 2.97 -4.05
C ILE A 65 5.51 2.10 -2.93
N ALA A 66 6.83 1.96 -2.93
CA ALA A 66 7.60 1.25 -1.92
C ALA A 66 7.91 2.15 -0.72
N ILE A 67 7.61 1.70 0.49
CA ILE A 67 8.11 2.33 1.71
C ILE A 67 9.48 1.70 2.02
N ASN A 68 10.55 2.41 1.69
CA ASN A 68 11.93 1.89 1.78
C ASN A 68 12.54 2.02 3.18
N LYS A 69 11.82 2.63 4.12
CA LYS A 69 12.22 2.82 5.51
C LYS A 69 11.04 2.48 6.44
N PRO A 70 10.78 1.18 6.66
CA PRO A 70 9.60 0.75 7.41
C PRO A 70 9.69 1.05 8.92
N SER A 71 10.89 1.35 9.42
CA SER A 71 11.12 1.73 10.81
C SER A 71 12.23 2.76 10.90
N SER A 72 12.04 3.77 11.76
CA SER A 72 13.03 4.83 12.02
C SER A 72 14.37 4.29 12.55
N LYS A 73 14.40 3.04 13.03
CA LYS A 73 15.59 2.36 13.57
C LYS A 73 16.33 1.52 12.54
N ILE A 74 15.80 1.35 11.33
CA ILE A 74 16.36 0.47 10.30
C ILE A 74 16.92 1.34 9.17
N ALA A 75 18.04 0.90 8.60
CA ALA A 75 18.62 1.54 7.43
C ALA A 75 17.65 1.50 6.25
N VAL A 76 17.71 2.53 5.41
CA VAL A 76 16.92 2.59 4.17
C VAL A 76 17.29 1.40 3.28
N LYS A 77 16.27 0.67 2.84
CA LYS A 77 16.40 -0.46 1.92
C LYS A 77 15.61 -0.17 0.64
N PRO A 78 16.25 0.39 -0.40
CA PRO A 78 15.59 0.65 -1.67
C PRO A 78 15.01 -0.62 -2.28
N ILE A 79 13.80 -0.52 -2.81
CA ILE A 79 13.13 -1.57 -3.56
C ILE A 79 13.18 -1.20 -5.03
N THR A 80 14.05 -1.89 -5.78
CA THR A 80 14.27 -1.63 -7.21
C THR A 80 13.00 -1.89 -8.03
N GLY A 81 12.71 -1.02 -8.99
CA GLY A 81 11.56 -1.17 -9.90
C GLY A 81 10.26 -0.49 -9.42
N PHE A 82 10.34 0.24 -8.30
CA PHE A 82 9.24 1.01 -7.70
C PHE A 82 9.69 2.44 -7.34
N ILE A 83 8.73 3.34 -7.21
CA ILE A 83 8.96 4.65 -6.59
C ILE A 83 9.14 4.40 -5.09
N ASN A 84 10.19 4.96 -4.49
CA ASN A 84 10.52 4.72 -3.09
C ASN A 84 10.31 6.00 -2.27
N ILE A 85 9.64 5.86 -1.12
CA ILE A 85 9.49 6.92 -0.12
C ILE A 85 9.96 6.41 1.25
N GLU A 86 10.52 7.31 2.05
CA GLU A 86 10.83 7.09 3.47
C GLU A 86 9.63 7.42 4.36
N THR A 87 8.87 8.47 4.03
CA THR A 87 7.69 8.92 4.79
C THR A 87 6.56 9.36 3.85
N PHE A 88 5.31 9.34 4.34
CA PHE A 88 4.14 9.82 3.57
C PHE A 88 4.18 11.32 3.28
N GLU A 89 4.98 12.11 3.98
CA GLU A 89 5.15 13.55 3.67
C GLU A 89 5.66 13.76 2.24
N GLN A 90 6.46 12.82 1.72
CA GLN A 90 6.99 12.87 0.36
C GLN A 90 5.92 12.60 -0.72
N THR A 91 4.70 12.24 -0.33
CA THR A 91 3.57 12.08 -1.26
C THR A 91 2.68 13.32 -1.32
N LEU A 92 2.93 14.32 -0.47
CA LEU A 92 2.15 15.54 -0.47
C LEU A 92 2.47 16.39 -1.71
N PRO A 93 1.48 17.10 -2.25
CA PRO A 93 1.73 18.10 -3.29
C PRO A 93 2.75 19.12 -2.77
N VAL A 94 3.65 19.54 -3.65
CA VAL A 94 4.57 20.65 -3.34
C VAL A 94 3.74 21.93 -3.25
N GLU A 95 3.76 22.62 -2.11
CA GLU A 95 3.04 23.89 -2.02
C GLU A 95 3.71 24.94 -2.91
N PRO A 96 2.93 25.66 -3.75
CA PRO A 96 3.45 26.79 -4.51
C PRO A 96 3.82 27.94 -3.55
N HIS A 97 4.87 28.69 -3.92
CA HIS A 97 5.31 29.90 -3.22
C HIS A 97 4.27 31.03 -3.25
#